data_AF-A0A1Y3UQK8-F1
#
_entry.id   AF-A0A1Y3UQK8-F1
#
_cell.length_a   1.000
_cell.length_b   1.000
_cell.length_c   1.000
_cell.angle_alpha   90.00
_cell.angle_beta   90.00
_cell.angle_gamma   90.00
#
_symmetry.space_group_name_H-M   'P 1'
#
loop_
_entity.id
_entity.type
_entity.pdbx_description
1 polymer ?
#
loop_
_entity_poly.entity_id
_entity_poly.type
_entity_poly.pdbx_seq_one_letter_code
_entity_poly.pdbx_strand_id
1 'polypeptide(L)' 'MTLQEKVGQYVEANQMTMGAFADKLGMSRSSLFNKMRGSNEFSLSEAFNMSRILGMSLDEFYRLAVIQQVC' A
#
# COMPACT_ATOMS: atom_id res chain seq x y z
N MET A 1 13.17 -3.59 -0.80
CA MET A 1 12.12 -2.86 -0.08
C MET A 1 10.77 -3.42 -0.49
N THR A 2 9.92 -3.80 0.45
CA THR A 2 8.57 -4.32 0.20
C THR A 2 7.52 -3.22 0.21
N LEU A 3 6.32 -3.50 -0.33
CA LEU A 3 5.20 -2.56 -0.22
C LEU A 3 4.88 -2.25 1.25
N GLN A 4 4.94 -3.27 2.12
CA GLN A 4 4.71 -3.12 3.55
C GLN A 4 5.76 -2.23 4.22
N GLU A 5 7.03 -2.39 3.86
CA GLU A 5 8.12 -1.54 4.36
C GLU A 5 7.93 -0.08 3.92
N LYS A 6 7.54 0.15 2.66
CA LYS A 6 7.28 1.51 2.15
C LYS A 6 6.12 2.19 2.89
N VAL A 7 5.03 1.46 3.10
CA VAL A 7 3.89 1.94 3.88
C VAL A 7 4.32 2.22 5.32
N GLY A 8 5.13 1.33 5.92
CA GLY A 8 5.67 1.53 7.27
C GLY A 8 6.48 2.83 7.39
N GLN A 9 7.40 3.08 6.46
CA GLN A 9 8.19 4.32 6.41
C GLN A 9 7.29 5.56 6.27
N TYR A 10 6.27 5.50 5.41
CA TYR A 10 5.33 6.61 5.23
C TYR A 10 4.56 6.90 6.52
N VAL A 11 4.05 5.86 7.17
CA VAL A 11 3.27 5.97 8.42
C VAL A 11 4.13 6.57 9.54
N GLU A 12 5.37 6.10 9.68
CA GLU A 12 6.34 6.62 10.66
C GLU A 12 6.71 8.08 10.38
N ALA A 13 7.07 8.40 9.13
CA ALA A 13 7.47 9.76 8.74
C ALA A 13 6.35 10.80 8.93
N ASN A 14 5.08 10.37 8.89
CA ASN A 14 3.92 11.24 9.06
C ASN A 14 3.29 11.15 10.47
N GLN A 15 3.94 10.47 11.43
CA GLN A 15 3.43 10.28 12.80
C GLN A 15 1.98 9.79 12.86
N MET A 16 1.58 8.95 11.89
CA MET A 16 0.23 8.42 11.82
C MET A 16 0.20 6.94 12.21
N THR A 17 -1.00 6.39 12.38
CA THR A 17 -1.18 4.96 12.58
C THR A 17 -1.51 4.28 11.25
N MET A 18 -1.28 2.97 11.17
CA MET A 18 -1.71 2.17 10.03
C MET A 18 -3.24 2.22 9.81
N GLY A 19 -4.01 2.43 10.88
CA GLY A 19 -5.46 2.65 10.79
C GLY A 19 -5.79 3.96 10.09
N ALA A 20 -5.19 5.06 10.54
CA ALA A 20 -5.39 6.38 9.92
C ALA A 20 -4.94 6.41 8.45
N PHE A 21 -3.89 5.65 8.11
CA PHE A 21 -3.46 5.49 6.72
C PHE A 21 -4.50 4.72 5.87
N ALA A 22 -5.08 3.64 6.40
CA ALA A 22 -6.15 2.91 5.73
C ALA A 22 -7.40 3.80 5.55
N ASP A 23 -7.77 4.57 6.56
CA ASP A 23 -8.89 5.53 6.49
C ASP A 23 -8.64 6.58 5.41
N LYS A 24 -7.40 7.09 5.29
CA LYS A 24 -6.98 8.02 4.22
C LYS A 24 -7.12 7.41 2.83
N LEU A 25 -6.97 6.08 2.70
CA LEU A 25 -7.17 5.35 1.45
C LEU A 25 -8.63 5.00 1.18
N GLY A 26 -9.54 5.27 2.13
CA GLY A 26 -10.95 4.90 2.03
C GLY A 26 -11.19 3.39 2.17
N MET A 27 -10.32 2.67 2.89
CA MET A 27 -10.46 1.23 3.12
C MET A 27 -10.23 0.85 4.58
N SER A 28 -10.73 -0.32 4.99
CA SER A 28 -10.43 -0.84 6.32
C SER A 28 -8.97 -1.26 6.45
N ARG A 29 -8.44 -1.20 7.69
CA ARG A 29 -7.10 -1.72 8.01
C ARG A 29 -6.93 -3.20 7.61
N SER A 30 -7.97 -4.02 7.78
CA SER A 30 -7.95 -5.43 7.38
C SER A 30 -7.88 -5.60 5.85
N SER A 31 -8.61 -4.77 5.10
CA SER A 31 -8.54 -4.76 3.63
C SER A 31 -7.13 -4.41 3.15
N LEU A 32 -6.56 -3.32 3.70
CA LEU A 32 -5.18 -2.91 3.39
C LEU A 32 -4.18 -4.03 3.69
N PHE A 33 -4.31 -4.69 4.86
CA PHE A 33 -3.43 -5.78 5.25
C PHE A 33 -3.53 -6.99 4.31
N ASN A 34 -4.75 -7.41 3.97
CA ASN A 34 -4.98 -8.53 3.06
C ASN A 34 -4.43 -8.23 1.66
N LYS A 35 -4.55 -6.97 1.20
CA LYS A 35 -4.00 -6.56 -0.09
C LYS A 35 -2.48 -6.49 -0.11
N MET A 36 -1.85 -5.96 0.94
CA MET A 36 -0.38 -5.95 1.07
C MET A 36 0.22 -7.35 1.16
N ARG A 37 -0.52 -8.33 1.70
CA ARG A 37 -0.12 -9.74 1.75
C ARG A 37 -0.42 -10.53 0.48
N GLY A 38 -1.11 -9.93 -0.50
CA GLY A 38 -1.50 -10.61 -1.72
C GLY A 38 -2.71 -11.51 -1.62
N SER A 39 -3.39 -11.53 -0.48
CA SER A 39 -4.66 -12.27 -0.35
C SER A 39 -5.76 -11.65 -1.21
N ASN A 40 -5.68 -10.34 -1.49
CA ASN A 40 -6.59 -9.59 -2.35
C ASN A 40 -5.80 -8.65 -3.26
N GLU A 41 -6.30 -8.40 -4.47
CA GLU A 41 -5.69 -7.42 -5.37
C GLU A 41 -6.11 -5.98 -5.01
N PHE A 42 -5.24 -5.01 -5.33
CA PHE A 42 -5.63 -3.60 -5.34
C PHE A 42 -6.42 -3.30 -6.62
N SER A 43 -7.52 -2.57 -6.50
CA SER A 43 -8.17 -1.98 -7.66
C SER A 43 -7.26 -0.93 -8.30
N LEU A 44 -7.54 -0.56 -9.56
CA LEU A 44 -6.76 0.46 -10.24
C LEU A 44 -6.82 1.82 -9.52
N SER A 45 -7.98 2.19 -8.94
CA SER A 45 -8.13 3.44 -8.20
C SER A 45 -7.36 3.41 -6.87
N GLU A 46 -7.36 2.28 -6.17
CA GLU A 46 -6.57 2.09 -4.95
C GLU A 46 -5.07 2.14 -5.25
N ALA A 47 -4.62 1.46 -6.31
CA ALA A 47 -3.23 1.47 -6.77
C ALA A 47 -2.78 2.88 -7.16
N PHE A 48 -3.63 3.62 -7.88
CA PHE A 48 -3.35 5.00 -8.23
C PHE A 48 -3.24 5.89 -6.98
N ASN A 49 -4.20 5.82 -6.05
CA ASN A 49 -4.15 6.58 -4.79
C ASN A 49 -2.91 6.25 -3.97
N MET A 50 -2.56 4.97 -3.85
CA MET A 50 -1.37 4.49 -3.15
C MET A 50 -0.09 5.07 -3.77
N SER A 51 0.06 4.95 -5.09
CA SER A 51 1.24 5.49 -5.79
C SER A 51 1.43 6.99 -5.55
N ARG A 52 0.33 7.76 -5.55
CA ARG A 52 0.33 9.21 -5.30
C ARG A 52 0.72 9.54 -3.86
N ILE A 53 0.17 8.84 -2.88
CA ILE A 53 0.46 9.09 -1.46
C ILE A 53 1.89 8.68 -1.10
N LEU A 54 2.36 7.54 -1.63
CA LEU A 54 3.70 7.02 -1.38
C LEU A 54 4.79 7.70 -2.22
N GLY A 55 4.42 8.63 -3.10
CA GLY A 55 5.35 9.39 -3.93
C GLY A 55 6.11 8.53 -4.94
N MET A 56 5.46 7.53 -5.53
CA MET A 56 6.04 6.60 -6.50
C MET A 56 5.23 6.51 -7.78
N SER A 57 5.82 5.92 -8.82
CA SER A 57 5.09 5.64 -10.06
C SER A 57 4.14 4.45 -9.89
N LEU A 58 3.11 4.37 -10.74
CA LEU A 58 2.18 3.23 -10.74
C LEU A 58 2.89 1.91 -11.10
N ASP A 59 3.89 1.97 -11.99
CA ASP A 59 4.73 0.83 -12.34
C ASP A 59 5.55 0.33 -11.14
N GLU A 60 6.18 1.25 -10.39
CA GLU A 60 6.90 0.90 -9.16
C GLU A 60 5.95 0.27 -8.13
N PHE A 61 4.77 0.86 -7.93
CA PHE A 61 3.75 0.30 -7.06
C PHE A 61 3.35 -1.12 -7.50
N TYR A 62 3.08 -1.34 -8.79
CA TYR A 62 2.71 -2.64 -9.33
C TYR A 62 3.78 -3.70 -9.06
N ARG A 63 5.06 -3.36 -9.28
CA ARG A 63 6.19 -4.25 -8.97
C ARG A 63 6.23 -4.64 -7.49
N LEU A 64 5.98 -3.69 -6.58
CA LEU A 64 5.96 -3.95 -5.14
C LEU A 64 4.72 -4.71 -4.68
N ALA A 65 3.57 -4.48 -5.31
CA ALA A 65 2.30 -5.08 -4.94
C ALA A 65 2.13 -6.51 -5.48
N VAL A 66 2.67 -6.82 -6.67
CA VAL A 66 2.39 -8.07 -7.38
C VAL A 66 3.62 -8.97 -7.52
N ILE A 67 4.78 -8.43 -7.89
CA ILE A 67 5.95 -9.26 -8.25
C ILE A 67 6.61 -9.88 -7.02
N GLN A 68 6.52 -9.24 -5.85
CA GLN A 68 7.06 -9.81 -4.60
C GLN A 68 6.27 -10.99 -4.04
N GLN A 69 5.17 -11.41 -4.69
CA GLN A 69 4.37 -12.56 -4.27
C GLN A 69 4.76 -13.87 -4.97
N VAL A 70 5.70 -13.81 -5.93
CA VAL A 70 6.17 -14.96 -6.71
C VAL A 70 7.63 -15.26 -6.34
N CYS A 71 7.87 -15.68 -5.10
CA CYS A 71 9.11 -16.33 -4.65
C CYS A 71 8.76 -17.37 -3.59
#